data_AF-A0A9Q5CLS4-F1
#
_entry.id   AF-A0A9Q5CLS4-F1
#
_cell.length_a   1.000
_cell.length_b   1.000
_cell.length_c   1.000
_cell.angle_alpha   90.00
_cell.angle_beta   90.00
_cell.angle_gamma   90.00
#
_symmetry.space_group_name_H-M   'P 1'
#
loop_
_entity.id
_entity.type
_entity.pdbx_description
1 polymer ?
#
loop_
_entity_poly.entity_id
_entity_poly.type
_entity_poly.pdbx_seq_one_letter_code
_entity_poly.pdbx_strand_id
1 'polypeptide(L)'
;MLRKLFAGELTVTQTYWGGFVGFNFLMRGVFIAITAGTFELYVNEQDWLADGIMNFAIVVGIVYCLLLARGQYRAMNNDRGPSFWSWAGLVIILLGSVGYGYNLFTFNSNGFPISRKAIRSEVLALNLSMPSEVSPGIIAERVAFENGLYQIVYSYAFDDLEPGRVNMFDGPDADEMCREFSGYFRGPVKVLEFIYNGPTHTTTVFMTKEECLNHINDG
;
A
#
# COMPACT_ATOMS: atom_id res chain seq x y z
N MET A 1 4.14 -6.40 30.06
CA MET A 1 3.52 -7.49 29.26
C MET A 1 4.40 -7.90 28.07
N LEU A 2 4.81 -6.95 27.21
CA LEU A 2 5.71 -7.17 26.05
C LEU A 2 7.02 -7.92 26.39
N ARG A 3 7.69 -7.60 27.50
CA ARG A 3 8.91 -8.31 27.92
C ARG A 3 8.69 -9.81 28.13
N LYS A 4 7.56 -10.20 28.72
CA LYS A 4 7.20 -11.62 28.97
C LYS A 4 6.84 -12.35 27.68
N LEU A 5 6.18 -11.64 26.75
CA LEU A 5 5.83 -12.12 25.41
C LEU A 5 7.08 -12.47 24.59
N PHE A 6 8.05 -11.56 24.51
CA PHE A 6 9.28 -11.79 23.74
C PHE A 6 10.29 -12.70 24.45
N ALA A 7 10.21 -12.81 25.78
CA ALA A 7 11.02 -13.76 26.54
C ALA A 7 10.57 -15.22 26.36
N GLY A 8 9.35 -15.47 25.87
CA GLY A 8 8.77 -16.81 25.77
C GLY A 8 8.31 -17.36 27.13
N GLU A 9 7.94 -16.46 28.05
CA GLU A 9 7.43 -16.79 29.40
C GLU A 9 5.89 -16.91 29.41
N LEU A 10 5.23 -16.55 28.31
CA LEU A 10 3.79 -16.69 28.14
C LEU A 10 3.46 -17.99 27.42
N THR A 11 2.28 -18.54 27.72
CA THR A 11 1.77 -19.74 27.04
C THR A 11 1.67 -19.50 25.53
N VAL A 12 1.77 -20.58 24.74
CA VAL A 12 1.69 -20.48 23.27
C VAL A 12 0.39 -19.77 22.83
N THR A 13 -0.73 -20.09 23.48
CA THR A 13 -2.04 -19.50 23.17
C THR A 13 -2.08 -17.99 23.43
N GLN A 14 -1.48 -17.53 24.54
CA GLN A 14 -1.39 -16.10 24.87
C GLN A 14 -0.46 -15.36 23.91
N THR A 15 0.64 -16.00 23.51
CA THR A 15 1.59 -15.45 22.53
C THR A 15 0.94 -15.31 21.14
N TYR A 16 0.12 -16.28 20.75
CA TYR A 16 -0.61 -16.25 19.48
C TYR A 16 -1.75 -15.22 19.45
N TRP A 17 -2.71 -15.28 20.38
CA TRP A 17 -3.87 -14.38 20.36
C TRP A 17 -3.51 -12.95 20.79
N GLY A 18 -2.76 -12.80 21.88
CA GLY A 18 -2.38 -11.49 22.40
C GLY A 18 -1.22 -10.86 21.62
N GLY A 19 -0.25 -11.67 21.19
CA GLY A 19 0.90 -11.21 20.41
C GLY A 19 0.56 -11.09 18.94
N PHE A 20 0.27 -12.19 18.25
CA PHE A 20 0.13 -12.17 16.79
C PHE A 20 -1.19 -11.56 16.30
N VAL A 21 -2.34 -12.02 16.81
CA VAL A 21 -3.66 -11.52 16.35
C VAL A 21 -3.89 -10.08 16.82
N GLY A 22 -3.65 -9.79 18.10
CA GLY A 22 -3.78 -8.45 18.66
C GLY A 22 -2.88 -7.43 17.97
N PHE A 23 -1.61 -7.77 17.71
CA PHE A 23 -0.71 -6.89 16.98
C PHE A 23 -1.08 -6.74 15.50
N ASN A 24 -1.57 -7.78 14.82
CA ASN A 24 -2.03 -7.61 13.44
C ASN A 24 -3.19 -6.63 13.33
N PHE A 25 -4.15 -6.68 14.27
CA PHE A 25 -5.22 -5.69 14.34
C PHE A 25 -4.70 -4.30 14.64
N LEU A 26 -3.79 -4.17 15.60
CA LEU A 26 -3.18 -2.89 15.96
C LEU A 26 -2.38 -2.31 14.78
N MET A 27 -1.54 -3.10 14.13
CA MET A 27 -0.78 -2.68 12.95
C MET A 27 -1.69 -2.33 11.79
N ARG A 28 -2.77 -3.07 11.54
CA ARG A 28 -3.76 -2.67 10.53
C ARG A 28 -4.37 -1.31 10.84
N GLY A 29 -4.75 -1.07 12.09
CA GLY A 29 -5.27 0.25 12.51
C GLY A 29 -4.22 1.35 12.35
N VAL A 30 -2.98 1.08 12.74
CA VAL A 30 -1.85 2.01 12.58
C VAL A 30 -1.56 2.27 11.11
N PHE A 31 -1.57 1.24 10.24
CA PHE A 31 -1.39 1.42 8.80
C PHE A 31 -2.50 2.29 8.21
N ILE A 32 -3.77 2.06 8.56
CA ILE A 32 -4.87 2.92 8.10
C ILE A 32 -4.65 4.38 8.54
N ALA A 33 -4.27 4.60 9.80
CA ALA A 33 -4.03 5.94 10.33
C ALA A 33 -2.80 6.62 9.71
N ILE A 34 -1.72 5.86 9.50
CA ILE A 34 -0.51 6.35 8.84
C ILE A 34 -0.81 6.67 7.38
N THR A 35 -1.51 5.79 6.65
CA THR A 35 -1.86 6.03 5.24
C THR A 35 -2.68 7.30 5.08
N ALA A 36 -3.64 7.56 5.97
CA ALA A 36 -4.40 8.81 5.97
C ALA A 36 -3.52 10.04 6.20
N GLY A 37 -2.59 9.99 7.16
CA GLY A 37 -1.65 11.09 7.44
C GLY A 37 -0.54 11.26 6.41
N THR A 38 -0.08 10.18 5.77
CA THR A 38 0.89 10.25 4.67
C THR A 38 0.26 10.82 3.41
N PHE A 39 -1.05 10.62 3.20
CA PHE A 39 -1.76 11.28 2.11
C PHE A 39 -1.59 12.80 2.19
N GLU A 40 -1.81 13.39 3.37
CA GLU A 40 -1.59 14.82 3.65
C GLU A 40 -0.13 15.28 3.46
N LEU A 41 0.84 14.37 3.60
CA LEU A 41 2.26 14.68 3.37
C LEU A 41 2.64 14.68 1.89
N TYR A 42 2.08 13.76 1.09
CA TYR A 42 2.22 13.78 -0.37
C TYR A 42 1.62 15.08 -0.95
N VAL A 43 0.49 15.54 -0.39
CA VAL A 43 -0.13 16.83 -0.74
C VAL A 43 0.83 18.01 -0.58
N ASN A 44 1.66 17.98 0.46
CA ASN A 44 2.57 19.08 0.81
C ASN A 44 3.96 18.94 0.16
N GLU A 45 4.09 18.14 -0.91
CA GLU A 45 5.35 17.84 -1.60
C GLU A 45 6.44 17.28 -0.67
N GLN A 46 6.03 16.58 0.40
CA GLN A 46 6.93 15.95 1.37
C GLN A 46 7.04 14.44 1.14
N ASP A 47 7.16 14.03 -0.12
CA ASP A 47 7.15 12.63 -0.54
C ASP A 47 8.23 11.81 0.17
N TRP A 48 9.42 12.38 0.34
CA TRP A 48 10.54 11.74 1.05
C TRP A 48 10.20 11.41 2.53
N LEU A 49 9.37 12.24 3.18
CA LEU A 49 8.96 12.05 4.57
C LEU A 49 7.84 10.99 4.64
N ALA A 50 6.89 11.04 3.71
CA ALA A 50 5.82 10.04 3.59
C ALA A 50 6.40 8.63 3.33
N ASP A 51 7.33 8.52 2.37
CA ASP A 51 8.05 7.29 2.06
C ASP A 51 8.89 6.80 3.25
N GLY A 52 9.54 7.74 3.95
CA GLY A 52 10.31 7.44 5.16
C GLY A 52 9.44 6.85 6.28
N ILE A 53 8.26 7.42 6.52
CA ILE A 53 7.30 6.96 7.52
C ILE A 53 6.75 5.58 7.15
N MET A 54 6.36 5.37 5.90
CA MET A 54 5.85 4.06 5.44
C MET A 54 6.91 2.97 5.51
N ASN A 55 8.13 3.23 5.02
CA ASN A 55 9.25 2.29 5.13
C ASN A 55 9.57 1.96 6.59
N PHE A 56 9.60 2.96 7.48
CA PHE A 56 9.83 2.75 8.91
C PHE A 56 8.76 1.87 9.53
N ALA A 57 7.47 2.12 9.24
CA ALA A 57 6.36 1.31 9.74
C ALA A 57 6.45 -0.15 9.29
N ILE A 58 6.81 -0.40 8.03
CA ILE A 58 7.01 -1.76 7.50
C ILE A 58 8.18 -2.45 8.21
N VAL A 59 9.32 -1.78 8.38
CA VAL A 59 10.51 -2.32 9.07
C VAL A 59 10.19 -2.67 10.52
N VAL A 60 9.48 -1.81 11.25
CA VAL A 60 9.02 -2.09 12.62
C VAL A 60 8.12 -3.33 12.65
N GLY A 61 7.21 -3.47 11.67
CA GLY A 61 6.37 -4.66 11.51
C GLY A 61 7.19 -5.95 11.34
N ILE A 62 8.23 -5.92 10.49
CA ILE A 62 9.14 -7.07 10.27
C ILE A 62 9.87 -7.43 11.56
N VAL A 63 10.51 -6.46 12.20
CA VAL A 63 11.26 -6.67 13.45
C VAL A 63 10.36 -7.26 14.53
N TYR A 64 9.14 -6.74 14.67
CA TYR A 64 8.18 -7.27 15.62
C TYR A 64 7.77 -8.72 15.30
N CYS A 65 7.49 -9.05 14.03
CA CYS A 65 7.14 -10.42 13.65
C CYS A 65 8.30 -11.40 13.93
N LEU A 66 9.55 -11.00 13.72
CA LEU A 66 10.72 -11.81 14.06
C LEU A 66 10.86 -12.01 15.58
N LEU A 67 10.63 -10.97 16.38
CA LEU A 67 10.64 -11.06 17.84
C LEU A 67 9.51 -11.96 18.36
N LEU A 68 8.33 -11.92 17.74
CA LEU A 68 7.24 -12.84 18.03
C LEU A 68 7.56 -14.28 17.64
N ALA A 69 8.12 -14.51 16.44
CA ALA A 69 8.52 -15.84 16.00
C ALA A 69 9.53 -16.45 16.99
N ARG A 70 10.50 -15.63 17.44
CA ARG A 70 11.45 -16.01 18.49
C ARG A 70 10.76 -16.32 19.83
N GLY A 71 9.82 -15.48 20.26
CA GLY A 71 9.05 -15.67 21.49
C GLY A 71 8.22 -16.95 21.47
N GLN A 72 7.51 -17.19 20.37
CA GLN A 72 6.69 -18.39 20.16
C GLN A 72 7.53 -19.66 20.07
N TYR A 73 8.69 -19.61 19.40
CA TYR A 73 9.64 -20.73 19.36
C TYR A 73 10.18 -21.06 20.76
N ARG A 74 10.51 -20.05 21.58
CA ARG A 74 10.93 -20.27 22.97
C ARG A 74 9.81 -20.83 23.84
N ALA A 75 8.59 -20.32 23.71
CA ALA A 75 7.42 -20.84 24.42
C ALA A 75 7.15 -22.31 24.07
N MET A 76 7.27 -22.69 22.78
CA MET A 76 7.15 -24.08 22.32
C MET A 76 8.17 -25.02 22.97
N ASN A 77 9.41 -24.57 23.14
CA ASN A 77 10.47 -25.37 23.76
C ASN A 77 10.31 -25.47 25.28
N ASN A 78 9.69 -24.47 25.92
CA ASN A 78 9.44 -24.47 27.37
C ASN A 78 8.24 -25.34 27.76
N ASP A 79 7.18 -25.40 26.94
CA ASP A 79 5.93 -26.14 27.24
C ASP A 79 6.01 -27.67 27.00
N ARG A 80 7.21 -28.25 26.83
CA ARG A 80 7.48 -29.71 26.71
C ARG A 80 6.71 -30.46 25.60
N GLY A 81 6.11 -29.76 24.64
CA GLY A 81 5.51 -30.37 23.47
C GLY A 81 4.83 -29.36 22.55
N PRO A 82 5.36 -29.09 21.34
CA PRO A 82 4.72 -28.16 20.43
C PRO A 82 3.43 -28.76 19.88
N SER A 83 2.30 -28.12 20.19
CA SER A 83 1.00 -28.50 19.62
C SER A 83 0.92 -28.13 18.14
N PHE A 84 0.01 -28.75 17.40
CA PHE A 84 -0.30 -28.36 16.00
C PHE A 84 -0.54 -26.85 15.85
N TRP A 85 -1.26 -26.25 16.80
CA TRP A 85 -1.56 -24.82 16.82
C TRP A 85 -0.32 -23.94 17.00
N SER A 86 0.69 -24.46 17.71
CA SER A 86 1.96 -23.77 17.91
C SER A 86 2.75 -23.64 16.60
N TRP A 87 2.81 -24.73 15.83
CA TRP A 87 3.41 -24.76 14.49
C TRP A 87 2.63 -23.93 13.48
N ALA A 88 1.30 -24.06 13.47
CA ALA A 88 0.44 -23.26 12.61
C ALA A 88 0.65 -21.76 12.87
N GLY A 89 0.68 -21.32 14.13
CA GLY A 89 0.93 -19.92 14.47
C GLY A 89 2.31 -19.43 14.04
N LEU A 90 3.35 -20.25 14.19
CA LEU A 90 4.72 -19.90 13.76
C LEU A 90 4.82 -19.77 12.23
N VAL A 91 4.18 -20.66 11.47
CA VAL A 91 4.08 -20.57 10.01
C VAL A 91 3.35 -19.28 9.59
N ILE A 92 2.25 -18.94 10.25
CA ILE A 92 1.50 -17.72 9.94
C ILE A 92 2.33 -16.47 10.25
N ILE A 93 3.07 -16.43 11.36
CA ILE A 93 3.99 -15.32 11.69
C ILE A 93 5.06 -15.17 10.62
N LEU A 94 5.68 -16.28 10.19
CA LEU A 94 6.70 -16.26 9.14
C LEU A 94 6.13 -15.79 7.80
N LEU A 95 4.95 -16.25 7.42
CA LEU A 95 4.24 -15.76 6.22
C LEU A 95 3.94 -14.27 6.32
N GLY A 96 3.58 -13.78 7.52
CA GLY A 96 3.42 -12.35 7.79
C GLY A 96 4.71 -11.56 7.56
N SER A 97 5.84 -12.02 8.11
CA SER A 97 7.16 -11.40 7.88
C SER A 97 7.54 -11.38 6.40
N VAL A 98 7.28 -12.47 5.68
CA VAL A 98 7.51 -12.54 4.23
C VAL A 98 6.59 -11.56 3.50
N GLY A 99 5.33 -11.43 3.91
CA GLY A 99 4.40 -10.44 3.36
C GLY A 99 4.86 -9.00 3.56
N TYR A 100 5.31 -8.65 4.77
CA TYR A 100 5.89 -7.33 5.04
C TYR A 100 7.19 -7.10 4.25
N GLY A 101 8.06 -8.11 4.14
CA GLY A 101 9.26 -8.03 3.32
C GLY A 101 8.97 -7.88 1.83
N TYR A 102 7.95 -8.57 1.33
CA TYR A 102 7.46 -8.40 -0.03
C TYR A 102 6.94 -6.98 -0.26
N ASN A 103 6.13 -6.43 0.66
CA ASN A 103 5.65 -5.05 0.57
C ASN A 103 6.80 -4.04 0.58
N LEU A 104 7.80 -4.22 1.45
CA LEU A 104 9.01 -3.36 1.47
C LEU A 104 9.75 -3.41 0.14
N PHE A 105 9.87 -4.62 -0.43
CA PHE A 105 10.55 -4.83 -1.70
C PHE A 105 9.79 -4.21 -2.87
N THR A 106 8.47 -4.41 -2.95
CA THR A 106 7.64 -3.80 -4.01
C THR A 106 7.54 -2.30 -3.89
N PHE A 107 7.57 -1.74 -2.67
CA PHE A 107 7.59 -0.30 -2.46
C PHE A 107 8.86 0.36 -2.98
N ASN A 108 10.01 -0.34 -2.90
CA ASN A 108 11.30 0.18 -3.33
C ASN A 108 11.73 -0.30 -4.73
N SER A 109 10.95 -1.18 -5.38
CA SER A 109 11.26 -1.75 -6.69
C SER A 109 10.10 -1.57 -7.65
N ASN A 110 10.18 -0.49 -8.43
CA ASN A 110 9.28 -0.23 -9.53
C ASN A 110 9.44 -1.28 -10.63
N GLY A 111 8.33 -1.86 -11.08
CA GLY A 111 8.31 -2.78 -12.24
C GLY A 111 8.01 -4.25 -11.95
N PHE A 112 7.68 -4.65 -10.72
CA PHE A 112 7.11 -5.99 -10.51
C PHE A 112 5.60 -6.00 -10.80
N PRO A 113 5.06 -7.06 -11.43
CA PRO A 113 3.65 -7.12 -11.79
C PRO A 113 2.77 -7.16 -10.53
N ILE A 114 1.91 -6.17 -10.36
CA ILE A 114 0.96 -6.11 -9.25
C ILE A 114 -0.25 -7.00 -9.56
N SER A 115 -0.67 -7.82 -8.60
CA SER A 115 -1.79 -8.74 -8.80
C SER A 115 -3.15 -8.03 -8.79
N ARG A 116 -4.13 -8.58 -9.53
CA ARG A 116 -5.52 -8.05 -9.56
C ARG A 116 -6.16 -7.94 -8.18
N LYS A 117 -5.82 -8.86 -7.26
CA LYS A 117 -6.35 -8.84 -5.88
C LYS A 117 -5.76 -7.70 -5.06
N ALA A 118 -4.45 -7.44 -5.21
CA ALA A 118 -3.76 -6.35 -4.52
C ALA A 118 -4.34 -4.99 -4.93
N ILE A 119 -4.53 -4.77 -6.23
CA ILE A 119 -5.15 -3.56 -6.77
C ILE A 119 -6.56 -3.37 -6.21
N ARG A 120 -7.39 -4.44 -6.18
CA ARG A 120 -8.73 -4.34 -5.58
C ARG A 120 -8.72 -4.01 -4.10
N SER A 121 -7.79 -4.57 -3.32
CA SER A 121 -7.67 -4.24 -1.90
C SER A 121 -7.20 -2.81 -1.67
N GLU A 122 -6.31 -2.31 -2.52
CA GLU A 122 -5.83 -0.93 -2.50
C GLU A 122 -6.95 0.05 -2.85
N VAL A 123 -7.68 -0.19 -3.94
CA VAL A 123 -8.86 0.61 -4.33
C VAL A 123 -9.91 0.64 -3.23
N LEU A 124 -10.15 -0.49 -2.56
CA LEU A 124 -11.05 -0.53 -1.40
C LEU A 124 -10.51 0.32 -0.24
N ALA A 125 -9.21 0.23 0.06
CA ALA A 125 -8.59 1.01 1.13
C ALA A 125 -8.63 2.52 0.83
N LEU A 126 -8.29 2.92 -0.40
CA LEU A 126 -8.33 4.30 -0.87
C LEU A 126 -9.74 4.88 -0.80
N ASN A 127 -10.76 4.12 -1.23
CA ASN A 127 -12.15 4.56 -1.12
C ASN A 127 -12.64 4.69 0.34
N LEU A 128 -12.10 3.89 1.27
CA LEU A 128 -12.45 4.00 2.69
C LEU A 128 -11.81 5.23 3.34
N SER A 129 -10.70 5.73 2.80
CA SER A 129 -10.06 6.98 3.25
C SER A 129 -10.58 8.23 2.53
N MET A 130 -11.44 8.07 1.51
CA MET A 130 -12.08 9.19 0.80
C MET A 130 -13.41 9.59 1.44
N PRO A 131 -13.84 10.87 1.31
CA PRO A 131 -13.16 11.96 0.61
C PRO A 131 -11.99 12.52 1.43
N SER A 132 -10.88 12.79 0.76
CA SER A 132 -9.70 13.41 1.34
C SER A 132 -9.24 14.57 0.46
N GLU A 133 -8.95 15.72 1.07
CA GLU A 133 -8.34 16.85 0.38
C GLU A 133 -6.89 16.47 0.03
N VAL A 134 -6.58 16.45 -1.26
CA VAL A 134 -5.28 16.02 -1.83
C VAL A 134 -4.40 17.23 -2.16
N SER A 135 -4.98 18.42 -2.20
CA SER A 135 -4.31 19.70 -2.40
C SER A 135 -5.32 20.79 -2.04
N PRO A 136 -4.91 22.02 -1.67
CA PRO A 136 -5.85 23.08 -1.38
C PRO A 136 -6.92 23.23 -2.48
N GLY A 137 -8.16 22.84 -2.17
CA GLY A 137 -9.28 22.86 -3.11
C GLY A 137 -9.32 21.73 -4.14
N ILE A 138 -8.56 20.63 -3.98
CA ILE A 138 -8.66 19.38 -4.74
C ILE A 138 -9.08 18.24 -3.80
N ILE A 139 -10.20 17.58 -4.10
CA ILE A 139 -10.77 16.51 -3.30
C ILE A 139 -10.78 15.23 -4.12
N ALA A 140 -10.21 14.15 -3.59
CA ALA A 140 -10.39 12.84 -4.21
C ALA A 140 -11.76 12.27 -3.83
N GLU A 141 -12.58 11.98 -4.83
CA GLU A 141 -13.97 11.54 -4.65
C GLU A 141 -14.12 10.03 -4.78
N ARG A 142 -13.34 9.42 -5.69
CA ARG A 142 -13.50 8.00 -6.02
C ARG A 142 -12.25 7.41 -6.63
N VAL A 143 -11.99 6.14 -6.28
CA VAL A 143 -11.09 5.25 -7.03
C VAL A 143 -11.87 4.04 -7.53
N ALA A 144 -11.64 3.61 -8.76
CA ALA A 144 -12.26 2.42 -9.31
C ALA A 144 -11.26 1.58 -10.12
N PHE A 145 -11.45 0.27 -10.09
CA PHE A 145 -10.69 -0.64 -10.95
C PHE A 145 -11.59 -1.74 -11.54
N GLU A 146 -11.90 -1.61 -12.83
CA GLU A 146 -12.80 -2.49 -13.56
C GLU A 146 -12.23 -2.85 -14.94
N ASN A 147 -12.25 -4.15 -15.28
CA ASN A 147 -11.83 -4.65 -16.61
C ASN A 147 -10.45 -4.19 -17.13
N GLY A 148 -9.55 -3.78 -16.23
CA GLY A 148 -8.22 -3.29 -16.58
C GLY A 148 -8.12 -1.76 -16.71
N LEU A 149 -9.23 -1.04 -16.54
CA LEU A 149 -9.24 0.41 -16.35
C LEU A 149 -9.06 0.71 -14.86
N TYR A 150 -8.00 1.44 -14.52
CA TYR A 150 -7.80 2.02 -13.20
C TYR A 150 -8.12 3.51 -13.28
N GLN A 151 -9.06 3.98 -12.46
CA GLN A 151 -9.59 5.33 -12.54
C GLN A 151 -9.55 6.02 -11.18
N ILE A 152 -9.08 7.25 -11.15
CA ILE A 152 -9.15 8.14 -9.99
C ILE A 152 -9.92 9.40 -10.38
N VAL A 153 -10.91 9.77 -9.57
CA VAL A 153 -11.74 10.96 -9.78
C VAL A 153 -11.41 11.99 -8.71
N TYR A 154 -11.02 13.16 -9.15
CA TYR A 154 -10.80 14.35 -8.35
C TYR A 154 -11.87 15.40 -8.67
N SER A 155 -12.33 16.13 -7.67
CA SER A 155 -13.03 17.40 -7.85
C SER A 155 -12.13 18.54 -7.43
N TYR A 156 -12.16 19.66 -8.15
CA TYR A 156 -11.40 20.85 -7.80
C TYR A 156 -12.25 22.11 -7.89
N ALA A 157 -11.92 23.12 -7.09
CA ALA A 157 -12.71 24.33 -6.94
C ALA A 157 -12.34 25.47 -7.93
N PHE A 158 -11.37 25.24 -8.81
CA PHE A 158 -10.78 26.24 -9.72
C PHE A 158 -10.94 25.80 -11.18
N ASP A 159 -10.65 26.65 -12.17
CA ASP A 159 -10.81 26.32 -13.62
C ASP A 159 -9.44 26.41 -14.33
N ASP A 160 -8.43 25.76 -13.74
CA ASP A 160 -7.04 25.96 -14.15
C ASP A 160 -6.56 24.94 -15.20
N LEU A 161 -7.40 23.93 -15.50
CA LEU A 161 -7.12 22.88 -16.47
C LEU A 161 -7.80 23.18 -17.80
N GLU A 162 -7.25 22.68 -18.90
CA GLU A 162 -7.91 22.76 -20.20
C GLU A 162 -8.95 21.64 -20.34
N PRO A 163 -10.16 21.94 -20.87
CA PRO A 163 -11.19 20.93 -21.09
C PRO A 163 -10.74 19.93 -22.14
N GLY A 164 -10.94 18.64 -21.87
CA GLY A 164 -10.72 17.60 -22.86
C GLY A 164 -10.01 16.37 -22.32
N ARG A 165 -9.47 15.58 -23.26
CA ARG A 165 -8.78 14.33 -22.96
C ARG A 165 -7.32 14.47 -23.40
N VAL A 166 -6.42 14.41 -22.43
CA VAL A 166 -4.98 14.65 -22.61
C VAL A 166 -4.23 13.34 -22.38
N ASN A 167 -3.27 13.02 -23.24
CA ASN A 167 -2.38 11.89 -23.02
C ASN A 167 -1.28 12.32 -22.06
N MET A 168 -1.02 11.53 -21.01
CA MET A 168 0.02 11.83 -20.02
C MET A 168 1.42 11.91 -20.66
N PHE A 169 1.63 11.20 -21.78
CA PHE A 169 2.89 11.24 -22.54
C PHE A 169 3.17 12.57 -23.24
N ASP A 170 2.17 13.46 -23.36
CA ASP A 170 2.36 14.80 -23.92
C ASP A 170 2.90 15.80 -22.87
N GLY A 171 2.98 15.40 -21.60
CA GLY A 171 3.44 16.22 -20.47
C GLY A 171 4.90 15.94 -20.06
N PRO A 172 5.50 16.84 -19.26
CA PRO A 172 6.90 16.70 -18.80
C PRO A 172 7.11 15.53 -17.82
N ASP A 173 6.06 15.07 -17.13
CA ASP A 173 6.15 14.09 -16.05
C ASP A 173 5.85 12.64 -16.49
N ALA A 174 5.77 12.42 -17.81
CA ALA A 174 5.42 11.13 -18.39
C ALA A 174 6.35 9.99 -17.92
N ASP A 175 7.65 10.26 -17.84
CA ASP A 175 8.69 9.29 -17.47
C ASP A 175 8.55 8.83 -16.01
N GLU A 176 8.36 9.80 -15.12
CA GLU A 176 8.24 9.57 -13.68
C GLU A 176 6.96 8.78 -13.38
N MET A 177 5.84 9.24 -13.92
CA MET A 177 4.55 8.58 -13.75
C MET A 177 4.53 7.18 -14.37
N CYS A 178 5.13 6.99 -15.54
CA CYS A 178 5.22 5.66 -16.14
C CYS A 178 6.10 4.71 -15.30
N ARG A 179 7.20 5.19 -14.71
CA ARG A 179 8.03 4.39 -13.79
C ARG A 179 7.27 4.01 -12.53
N GLU A 180 6.57 4.95 -11.92
CA GLU A 180 5.76 4.72 -10.71
C GLU A 180 4.65 3.69 -10.98
N PHE A 181 3.93 3.84 -12.10
CA PHE A 181 2.82 2.94 -12.45
C PHE A 181 3.24 1.67 -13.22
N SER A 182 4.54 1.49 -13.50
CA SER A 182 5.08 0.38 -14.29
C SER A 182 4.65 -1.01 -13.77
N GLY A 183 4.56 -1.17 -12.44
CA GLY A 183 4.12 -2.41 -11.82
C GLY A 183 2.64 -2.73 -12.10
N TYR A 184 1.78 -1.70 -12.17
CA TYR A 184 0.37 -1.82 -12.52
C TYR A 184 0.20 -2.23 -13.99
N PHE A 185 0.95 -1.58 -14.89
CA PHE A 185 0.92 -1.87 -16.33
C PHE A 185 1.53 -3.23 -16.68
N ARG A 186 2.57 -3.68 -15.98
CA ARG A 186 3.07 -5.08 -16.09
C ARG A 186 2.07 -6.08 -15.53
N GLY A 187 1.19 -5.64 -14.63
CA GLY A 187 0.05 -6.37 -14.10
C GLY A 187 -1.21 -6.30 -15.00
N PRO A 188 -2.42 -6.30 -14.39
CA PRO A 188 -3.69 -6.38 -15.11
C PRO A 188 -4.23 -5.02 -15.58
N VAL A 189 -3.54 -3.90 -15.29
CA VAL A 189 -3.96 -2.56 -15.73
C VAL A 189 -3.59 -2.41 -17.21
N LYS A 190 -4.56 -1.90 -17.99
CA LYS A 190 -4.44 -1.61 -19.42
C LYS A 190 -4.42 -0.10 -19.66
N VAL A 191 -5.22 0.63 -18.91
CA VAL A 191 -5.35 2.08 -19.00
C VAL A 191 -5.46 2.64 -17.59
N LEU A 192 -4.73 3.72 -17.34
CA LEU A 192 -4.85 4.56 -16.16
C LEU A 192 -5.52 5.86 -16.56
N GLU A 193 -6.56 6.27 -15.84
CA GLU A 193 -7.28 7.52 -16.08
C GLU A 193 -7.41 8.35 -14.81
N PHE A 194 -7.01 9.61 -14.90
CA PHE A 194 -7.26 10.64 -13.89
C PHE A 194 -8.34 11.57 -14.43
N ILE A 195 -9.46 11.64 -13.74
CA ILE A 195 -10.58 12.51 -14.08
C ILE A 195 -10.59 13.66 -13.11
N TYR A 196 -10.44 14.87 -13.64
CA TYR A 196 -10.53 16.11 -12.89
C TYR A 196 -11.86 16.78 -13.24
N ASN A 197 -12.77 16.86 -12.26
CA ASN A 197 -14.06 17.54 -12.37
C ASN A 197 -13.95 18.96 -11.82
N GLY A 198 -13.92 19.95 -12.71
CA GLY A 198 -13.96 21.36 -12.35
C GLY A 198 -15.38 21.93 -12.34
N PRO A 199 -15.56 23.20 -11.93
CA PRO A 199 -16.85 23.87 -11.94
C PRO A 199 -17.46 24.02 -13.33
N THR A 200 -16.64 24.24 -14.36
CA THR A 200 -17.12 24.53 -15.73
C THR A 200 -16.89 23.39 -16.72
N HIS A 201 -15.93 22.52 -16.47
CA HIS A 201 -15.55 21.45 -17.39
C HIS A 201 -14.89 20.27 -16.68
N THR A 202 -14.73 19.17 -17.44
CA THR A 202 -14.00 17.98 -17.00
C THR A 202 -12.77 17.80 -17.88
N THR A 203 -11.64 17.51 -17.23
CA THR A 203 -10.39 17.14 -17.90
C THR A 203 -10.07 15.69 -17.56
N THR A 204 -9.77 14.88 -18.57
CA THR A 204 -9.39 13.48 -18.41
C THR A 204 -7.96 13.29 -18.88
N VAL A 205 -7.06 12.96 -17.98
CA VAL A 205 -5.68 12.61 -18.31
C VAL A 205 -5.57 11.09 -18.32
N PHE A 206 -5.03 10.50 -19.38
CA PHE A 206 -4.93 9.05 -19.50
C PHE A 206 -3.53 8.60 -19.91
N MET A 207 -3.21 7.37 -19.51
CA MET A 207 -1.97 6.68 -19.88
C MET A 207 -2.28 5.23 -20.24
N THR A 208 -1.77 4.75 -21.37
CA THR A 208 -1.96 3.36 -21.78
C THR A 208 -0.77 2.47 -21.42
N LYS A 209 -1.06 1.19 -21.22
CA LYS A 209 -0.05 0.14 -20.99
C LYS A 209 0.96 0.07 -22.14
N GLU A 210 0.50 0.20 -23.37
CA GLU A 210 1.36 0.05 -24.55
C GLU A 210 2.38 1.18 -24.61
N GLU A 211 1.94 2.42 -24.45
CA GLU A 211 2.83 3.59 -24.44
C GLU A 211 3.85 3.49 -23.29
N CYS A 212 3.40 3.18 -22.07
CA CYS A 212 4.31 3.08 -20.93
C CYS A 212 5.29 1.91 -21.03
N LEU A 213 4.87 0.73 -21.49
CA LEU A 213 5.79 -0.40 -21.64
C LEU A 213 6.76 -0.21 -22.81
N ASN A 214 6.33 0.40 -23.91
CA ASN A 214 7.25 0.72 -25.01
C ASN A 214 8.30 1.72 -24.54
N HIS A 215 7.87 2.76 -23.82
CA HIS A 215 8.76 3.78 -23.27
C HIS A 215 9.79 3.23 -22.27
N ILE A 216 9.40 2.25 -21.44
CA ILE A 216 10.32 1.56 -20.50
C ILE A 216 11.31 0.64 -21.22
N ASN A 217 10.96 0.09 -22.38
CA ASN A 217 11.81 -0.84 -23.13
C ASN A 217 12.76 -0.14 -24.11
N ASP A 218 12.43 1.09 -24.54
CA ASP A 218 13.22 1.89 -25.49
C ASP A 218 14.24 2.83 -24.80
N GLY A 219 14.17 2.97 -23.47
CA GLY A 219 15.15 3.71 -22.63
C GLY A 219 16.17 2.80 -21.95
#